data_AF-A0A1D1VKS1-F1
#
_entry.id   AF-A0A1D1VKS1-F1
#
_cell.length_a   1.000
_cell.length_b   1.000
_cell.length_c   1.000
_cell.angle_alpha   90.00
_cell.angle_beta   90.00
_cell.angle_gamma   90.00
#
_symmetry.space_group_name_H-M   'P 1'
#
loop_
_entity.id
_entity.type
_entity.pdbx_description
1 polymer ?
#
loop_
_entity_poly.entity_id
_entity_poly.type
_entity_poly.pdbx_seq_one_letter_code
_entity_poly.pdbx_strand_id
1 'polypeptide(L)' 'MVRGIPVDPTLVSVVFKLFSEKNKNLSAVGRVMGKDHKWVKNVIENYDPETKKRKVVKPKG' A
#
# COMPACT_ATOMS: atom_id res chain seq x y z
N MET A 1 -12.79 4.74 13.63
CA MET A 1 -11.62 5.48 13.11
C MET A 1 -10.42 4.55 13.08
N VAL A 2 -10.01 4.01 11.92
CA VAL A 2 -8.67 3.41 11.83
C VAL A 2 -7.72 4.59 11.67
N ARG A 3 -7.03 4.96 12.76
CA ARG A 3 -5.96 5.97 12.73
C ARG A 3 -4.97 5.53 11.65
N GLY A 4 -5.00 6.22 10.51
CA GLY A 4 -4.16 5.91 9.37
C GLY A 4 -2.72 6.19 9.73
N ILE A 5 -1.98 5.16 10.12
CA ILE A 5 -0.54 5.23 10.26
C ILE A 5 0.01 5.75 8.93
N PRO A 6 0.82 6.82 8.92
CA PRO A 6 1.48 7.27 7.71
C PRO A 6 2.26 6.09 7.14
N VAL A 7 1.93 5.68 5.91
CA VAL A 7 2.66 4.61 5.24
C VAL A 7 3.95 5.22 4.75
N ASP A 8 5.07 4.71 5.24
CA ASP A 8 6.39 5.21 4.89
C ASP A 8 6.61 5.13 3.36
N PRO A 9 7.05 6.21 2.69
CA PRO A 9 7.25 6.21 1.23
C PRO A 9 8.21 5.12 0.76
N THR A 10 9.23 4.80 1.56
CA THR A 10 10.21 3.74 1.27
C THR A 10 9.52 2.38 1.28
N LEU A 11 8.65 2.14 2.26
CA LEU A 11 7.84 0.93 2.34
C LEU A 11 6.95 0.80 1.10
N VAL A 12 6.34 1.89 0.63
CA VAL A 12 5.52 1.86 -0.57
C VAL A 12 6.36 1.52 -1.81
N SER A 13 7.52 2.14 -1.98
CA SER A 13 8.43 1.80 -3.08
C SER A 13 8.83 0.32 -3.07
N VAL A 14 9.09 -0.26 -1.88
CA VAL A 14 9.38 -1.69 -1.74
C VAL A 14 8.16 -2.55 -2.12
N VAL A 15 6.95 -2.17 -1.69
CA VAL A 15 5.72 -2.87 -2.06
C VAL A 15 5.50 -2.86 -3.58
N PHE A 16 5.67 -1.72 -4.25
CA PHE A 16 5.55 -1.62 -5.71
C PHE A 16 6.62 -2.43 -6.45
N LYS A 17 7.86 -2.41 -5.97
CA LYS A 17 8.95 -3.22 -6.55
C LYS A 17 8.61 -4.71 -6.46
N LEU A 18 8.26 -5.19 -5.27
CA LEU A 18 7.84 -6.57 -5.05
C LEU A 18 6.61 -6.94 -5.87
N PHE A 19 5.66 -6.00 -6.02
CA PHE A 19 4.46 -6.20 -6.83
C PHE A 19 4.81 -6.40 -8.31
N SER A 20 5.78 -5.65 -8.84
CA SER A 20 6.29 -5.87 -10.19
C SER A 20 7.02 -7.21 -10.32
N GLU A 21 7.91 -7.54 -9.38
CA GLU A 21 8.70 -8.78 -9.39
C GLU A 21 7.85 -10.05 -9.22
N LYS A 22 6.74 -9.96 -8.49
CA LYS A 22 5.80 -11.07 -8.24
C LYS A 22 4.64 -11.11 -9.24
N ASN A 23 4.82 -10.53 -10.43
CA ASN A 23 3.83 -10.58 -11.50
C ASN A 23 2.46 -10.03 -11.07
N LYS A 24 2.48 -8.94 -10.29
CA LYS A 24 1.29 -8.24 -9.74
C LYS A 24 0.45 -9.10 -8.78
N ASN A 25 1.06 -10.07 -8.11
CA ASN A 25 0.36 -10.92 -7.13
C ASN A 25 0.42 -10.32 -5.71
N LEU A 26 -0.72 -9.79 -5.24
CA LEU A 26 -0.86 -9.19 -3.91
C LEU A 26 -0.56 -10.15 -2.76
N SER A 27 -0.97 -11.42 -2.88
CA SER A 27 -0.75 -12.43 -1.85
C SER A 27 0.72 -12.80 -1.74
N ALA A 28 1.44 -12.89 -2.87
CA ALA A 28 2.87 -13.15 -2.86
C ALA A 28 3.66 -12.00 -2.22
N VAL A 29 3.30 -10.75 -2.53
CA VAL A 29 3.90 -9.56 -1.90
C VAL A 29 3.63 -9.54 -0.40
N GLY A 30 2.37 -9.80 -0.01
CA GLY A 30 1.99 -9.87 1.40
C GLY A 30 2.80 -10.92 2.16
N ARG A 31 2.97 -12.11 1.56
CA ARG A 31 3.76 -13.19 2.15
C ARG A 31 5.22 -12.81 2.36
N VAL A 32 5.84 -12.07 1.43
CA VAL A 32 7.21 -11.56 1.58
C VAL A 32 7.31 -10.50 2.68
N MET A 33 6.29 -9.64 2.80
CA MET A 33 6.25 -8.56 3.79
C MET A 33 5.74 -9.02 5.18
N GLY A 34 5.33 -10.27 5.34
CA GLY A 34 4.66 -10.75 6.56
C GLY A 34 3.31 -10.05 6.82
N LYS A 35 2.59 -9.68 5.76
CA LYS A 35 1.30 -8.95 5.79
C LYS A 35 0.25 -9.64 4.94
N ASP A 36 -1.03 -9.39 5.21
CA ASP A 36 -2.13 -9.89 4.39
C ASP A 36 -2.24 -9.16 3.04
N HIS A 37 -2.82 -9.83 2.04
CA HIS A 37 -3.07 -9.24 0.72
C HIS A 37 -3.94 -7.96 0.81
N LYS A 38 -4.83 -7.88 1.80
CA LYS A 38 -5.68 -6.69 2.04
C LYS A 38 -4.85 -5.48 2.44
N TRP A 39 -3.80 -5.70 3.23
CA TRP A 39 -2.87 -4.64 3.62
C TRP A 39 -2.12 -4.12 2.40
N VAL A 40 -1.60 -5.03 1.56
CA VAL A 40 -0.88 -4.68 0.32
C VAL A 40 -1.77 -3.90 -0.64
N LYS A 41 -3.00 -4.38 -0.86
CA LYS A 41 -4.01 -3.69 -1.68
C LYS A 41 -4.27 -2.27 -1.16
N ASN A 42 -4.48 -2.15 0.14
CA ASN A 42 -4.71 -0.86 0.79
C ASN A 42 -3.50 0.08 0.66
N VAL A 43 -2.26 -0.42 0.70
CA VAL A 43 -1.07 0.42 0.46
C VAL A 43 -1.05 0.95 -0.97
N ILE A 44 -1.30 0.09 -1.96
CA ILE A 44 -1.28 0.47 -3.38
C ILE A 44 -2.42 1.45 -3.71
N GLU A 45 -3.66 1.14 -3.31
CA GLU A 45 -4.83 1.97 -3.63
C GLU A 45 -4.83 3.32 -2.92
N ASN A 46 -4.22 3.39 -1.74
CA ASN A 46 -4.20 4.62 -0.97
C ASN A 46 -2.90 5.39 -1.13
N TYR A 47 -1.93 4.97 -1.96
CA TYR A 47 -0.74 5.77 -2.22
C TYR A 47 -1.00 6.78 -3.33
N ASP A 48 -0.75 8.05 -3.04
CA ASP A 48 -0.80 9.13 -4.01
C ASP A 48 0.63 9.48 -4.47
N PRO A 49 1.00 9.15 -5.73
CA PRO A 49 2.38 9.28 -6.21
C PRO A 49 2.82 10.74 -6.38
N GLU A 50 1.90 11.69 -6.57
CA GLU A 50 2.21 13.12 -6.71
C GLU A 50 2.54 13.76 -5.36
N THR A 51 1.80 13.39 -4.31
CA THR A 51 1.97 13.98 -2.98
C THR A 51 2.85 13.15 -2.05
N LYS A 52 3.25 11.94 -2.46
CA LYS A 52 3.91 10.90 -1.62
C LYS A 52 3.16 10.66 -0.31
N LYS A 53 1.86 10.95 -0.29
CA LYS A 53 0.97 10.87 0.88
C LYS A 53 -0.15 9.90 0.58
N ARG A 54 -0.88 9.53 1.62
CA ARG A 54 -2.04 8.68 1.47
C ARG A 54 -3.17 9.48 0.80
N LYS A 55 -3.85 8.95 -0.21
CA LYS A 55 -5.09 9.52 -0.76
C LYS A 55 -6.09 9.60 0.39
N VAL A 56 -6.23 10.78 1.00
CA VAL A 56 -7.22 11.00 2.04
C VAL A 56 -8.57 10.92 1.35
N VAL A 57 -9.21 9.75 1.41
CA VAL A 57 -10.61 9.62 1.01
C VAL A 57 -11.36 10.49 2.00
N LYS A 58 -11.76 11.71 1.58
CA LYS A 58 -12.64 12.54 2.40
C LYS A 58 -13.83 11.66 2.79
N PRO A 59 -14.23 11.60 4.07
CA PRO A 59 -15.43 10.87 4.44
C PRO A 59 -16.58 11.48 3.63
N LYS A 60 -17.29 10.62 2.89
CA LYS A 60 -18.57 10.99 2.27
C LYS A 60 -19.47 11.38 3.43
N GLY A 61 -19.86 12.67 3.46
CA GLY A 61 -20.89 13.17 4.37
C GLY A 61 -22.21 12.47 4.16
#